data_AF-A0AAJ3VVC6-F1
#
_entry.id   AF-A0AAJ3VVC6-F1
#
_cell.length_a   1.000
_cell.length_b   1.000
_cell.length_c   1.000
_cell.angle_alpha   90.00
_cell.angle_beta   90.00
_cell.angle_gamma   90.00
#
_symmetry.space_group_name_H-M   'P 1'
#
loop_
_entity.id
_entity.type
_entity.pdbx_description
1 polymer ?
#
loop_
_entity_poly.entity_id
_entity_poly.type
_entity_poly.pdbx_seq_one_letter_code
_entity_poly.pdbx_strand_id
1 'polypeptide(L)'
;MKGKHPIAPEMGTPDMIRRPLRDLIAGFAQLPTMPSGEPDYDEAEPDVLVSLAESAGLAIQIMHQGLSAIGLLYAHTADQIAAGQIKAVHAAPLGRLQAELGELLPYIYRLSSECRRFTADYVGD
;
A
#
# COMPACT_ATOMS: atom_id res chain seq x y z
N MET A 1 33.41 -8.99 -19.52
CA MET A 1 32.64 -9.60 -18.42
C MET A 1 31.18 -9.20 -18.59
N LYS A 2 30.32 -10.12 -19.03
CA LYS A 2 28.87 -9.85 -19.18
C LYS A 2 28.21 -10.06 -17.81
N GLY A 3 27.81 -8.97 -17.17
CA GLY A 3 27.05 -9.02 -15.92
C GLY A 3 25.72 -9.74 -16.16
N LYS A 4 25.48 -10.83 -15.42
CA LYS A 4 24.16 -11.44 -15.33
C LYS A 4 23.28 -10.46 -14.56
N HIS A 5 22.44 -9.71 -15.24
CA HIS A 5 21.30 -9.05 -14.59
C HIS A 5 20.44 -10.16 -13.98
N PRO A 6 20.01 -10.06 -12.71
CA PRO A 6 19.05 -11.01 -12.17
C PRO A 6 17.80 -10.94 -13.03
N ILE A 7 17.37 -12.12 -13.48
CA ILE A 7 16.12 -12.34 -14.19
C ILE A 7 15.03 -11.73 -13.30
N ALA A 8 14.35 -10.68 -13.78
CA ALA A 8 13.18 -10.15 -13.11
C ALA A 8 12.24 -11.31 -12.79
N PRO A 9 11.74 -11.45 -11.55
CA PRO A 9 10.82 -12.54 -11.23
C PRO A 9 9.66 -12.49 -12.23
N GLU A 10 9.30 -13.65 -12.77
CA GLU A 10 8.23 -13.80 -13.75
C GLU A 10 7.05 -12.92 -13.33
N MET A 11 6.84 -11.83 -14.08
CA MET A 11 5.70 -10.96 -13.88
C MET A 11 4.49 -11.81 -14.24
N GLY A 12 3.78 -12.30 -13.22
CA GLY A 12 2.56 -13.09 -13.41
C GLY A 12 1.63 -12.42 -14.42
N THR A 13 0.87 -13.21 -15.15
CA THR A 13 -0.15 -12.68 -16.08
C THR A 13 -1.04 -11.66 -15.33
N PRO A 14 -1.46 -10.55 -15.97
CA PRO A 14 -2.12 -9.44 -15.28
C PRO A 14 -3.35 -9.80 -14.45
N ASP A 15 -4.04 -10.89 -14.82
CA ASP A 15 -5.21 -11.45 -14.13
C ASP A 15 -4.88 -12.35 -12.93
N MET A 16 -3.64 -12.84 -12.80
CA MET A 16 -3.18 -13.64 -11.66
C MET A 16 -2.49 -12.81 -10.58
N ILE A 17 -2.16 -11.55 -10.86
CA ILE A 17 -1.57 -10.63 -9.88
C ILE A 17 -2.71 -10.07 -9.03
N ARG A 18 -2.82 -10.50 -7.76
CA ARG A 18 -3.63 -9.79 -6.74
C ARG A 18 -3.36 -8.30 -6.86
N ARG A 19 -4.38 -7.45 -6.72
CA ARG A 19 -4.23 -5.99 -6.82
C ARG A 19 -4.57 -5.34 -5.48
N PRO A 20 -3.73 -5.51 -4.43
CA PRO A 20 -4.09 -5.16 -3.07
C PRO A 20 -4.59 -3.73 -2.88
N LEU A 21 -4.01 -2.76 -3.57
CA LEU A 21 -4.48 -1.37 -3.52
C LEU A 21 -5.87 -1.18 -4.15
N ARG A 22 -6.13 -1.82 -5.29
CA ARG A 22 -7.44 -1.79 -5.94
C ARG A 22 -8.47 -2.51 -5.07
N ASP A 23 -8.10 -3.68 -4.55
CA ASP A 23 -8.98 -4.53 -3.76
C ASP A 23 -9.28 -3.85 -2.39
N LEU A 24 -8.31 -3.13 -1.81
CA LEU A 24 -8.49 -2.25 -0.66
C LEU A 24 -9.50 -1.12 -0.93
N ILE A 25 -9.36 -0.42 -2.07
CA ILE A 25 -10.31 0.64 -2.47
C ILE A 25 -11.72 0.07 -2.69
N ALA A 26 -11.83 -1.09 -3.32
CA ALA A 26 -13.10 -1.77 -3.53
C ALA A 26 -13.73 -2.21 -2.20
N GLY A 27 -12.93 -2.65 -1.23
CA GLY A 27 -13.40 -3.00 0.10
C GLY A 27 -13.85 -1.77 0.91
N PHE A 28 -13.17 -0.62 0.78
CA PHE A 28 -13.65 0.63 1.40
C PHE A 28 -15.05 1.03 0.95
N ALA A 29 -15.36 0.84 -0.34
CA ALA A 29 -16.68 1.17 -0.89
C ALA A 29 -17.81 0.26 -0.37
N GLN A 30 -17.47 -0.89 0.24
CA GLN A 30 -18.41 -1.85 0.78
C GLN A 30 -18.60 -1.71 2.30
N LEU A 31 -17.75 -0.93 2.98
CA LEU A 31 -17.87 -0.74 4.41
C LEU A 31 -19.07 0.16 4.73
N PRO A 32 -19.98 -0.26 5.63
CA PRO A 32 -20.93 0.66 6.23
C PRO A 32 -20.17 1.71 7.05
N THR A 33 -20.79 2.88 7.19
CA THR A 33 -20.16 4.03 7.85
C THR A 33 -21.09 4.60 8.90
N MET A 34 -20.54 4.89 10.07
CA MET A 34 -21.23 5.62 11.11
C MET A 34 -21.48 7.07 10.66
N PRO A 35 -22.40 7.81 11.32
CA PRO A 35 -22.60 9.24 11.05
C PRO A 35 -21.34 10.11 11.22
N SER A 36 -20.33 9.62 11.95
CA SER A 36 -19.02 10.26 12.10
C SER A 36 -18.13 10.13 10.84
N GLY A 37 -18.50 9.27 9.89
CA GLY A 37 -17.70 8.93 8.71
C GLY A 37 -16.68 7.82 8.94
N GLU A 38 -16.56 7.30 10.16
CA GLU A 38 -15.72 6.14 10.48
C GLU A 38 -16.43 4.83 10.06
N PRO A 39 -15.69 3.75 9.75
CA PRO A 39 -16.29 2.45 9.46
C PRO A 39 -17.15 1.92 10.62
N ASP A 40 -18.31 1.40 10.30
CA ASP A 40 -19.15 0.64 11.23
C ASP A 40 -18.78 -0.84 11.15
N TYR A 41 -17.87 -1.28 12.03
CA TYR A 41 -17.38 -2.66 12.00
C TYR A 41 -18.40 -3.67 12.56
N ASP A 42 -19.38 -3.21 13.34
CA ASP A 42 -20.42 -4.06 13.90
C ASP A 42 -21.50 -4.39 12.85
N GLU A 43 -21.80 -3.44 11.95
CA GLU A 43 -22.75 -3.65 10.84
C GLU A 43 -22.10 -4.32 9.61
N ALA A 44 -20.78 -4.28 9.48
CA ALA A 44 -20.08 -4.80 8.31
C ALA A 44 -20.16 -6.33 8.19
N GLU A 45 -20.36 -6.81 6.95
CA GLU A 45 -20.28 -8.24 6.62
C GLU A 45 -18.87 -8.81 6.98
N PRO A 46 -18.77 -9.90 7.77
CA PRO A 46 -17.49 -10.43 8.24
C PRO A 46 -16.50 -10.78 7.11
N ASP A 47 -16.98 -11.37 6.01
CA ASP A 47 -16.15 -11.68 4.84
C ASP A 47 -15.51 -10.44 4.20
N VAL A 48 -16.25 -9.32 4.19
CA VAL A 48 -15.74 -8.04 3.71
C VAL A 48 -14.61 -7.56 4.62
N LEU A 49 -14.77 -7.66 5.94
CA LEU A 49 -13.75 -7.29 6.91
C LEU A 49 -12.48 -8.16 6.77
N VAL A 50 -12.63 -9.48 6.59
CA VAL A 50 -11.48 -10.39 6.37
C VAL A 50 -10.73 -10.01 5.09
N SER A 51 -11.44 -9.89 3.97
CA SER A 51 -10.86 -9.53 2.67
C SER A 51 -10.17 -8.15 2.70
N LEU A 52 -10.79 -7.20 3.40
CA LEU A 52 -10.24 -5.87 3.59
C LEU A 52 -8.96 -5.90 4.43
N ALA A 53 -8.93 -6.68 5.52
CA ALA A 53 -7.75 -6.84 6.36
C ALA A 53 -6.57 -7.48 5.61
N GLU A 54 -6.84 -8.44 4.73
CA GLU A 54 -5.82 -9.05 3.85
C GLU A 54 -5.29 -8.03 2.84
N SER A 55 -6.19 -7.35 2.14
CA SER A 55 -5.84 -6.37 1.11
C SER A 55 -5.05 -5.21 1.71
N ALA A 56 -5.46 -4.72 2.89
CA ALA A 56 -4.75 -3.71 3.66
C ALA A 56 -3.34 -4.16 4.04
N GLY A 57 -3.17 -5.38 4.56
CA GLY A 57 -1.86 -5.92 4.94
C GLY A 57 -0.89 -6.01 3.75
N LEU A 58 -1.37 -6.51 2.61
CA LEU A 58 -0.58 -6.58 1.38
C LEU A 58 -0.27 -5.19 0.81
N ALA A 59 -1.22 -4.27 0.85
CA ALA A 59 -1.02 -2.88 0.40
C ALA A 59 0.05 -2.17 1.24
N ILE A 60 -0.02 -2.30 2.57
CA ILE A 60 0.99 -1.79 3.51
C ILE A 60 2.37 -2.32 3.17
N GLN A 61 2.50 -3.62 2.92
CA GLN A 61 3.79 -4.23 2.57
C GLN A 61 4.36 -3.64 1.27
N ILE A 62 3.53 -3.51 0.23
CA ILE A 62 3.92 -2.91 -1.05
C ILE A 62 4.35 -1.46 -0.86
N MET A 63 3.59 -0.68 -0.08
CA MET A 63 3.90 0.73 0.20
C MET A 63 5.23 0.87 0.95
N HIS A 64 5.49 0.07 1.98
CA HIS A 64 6.78 0.09 2.70
C HIS A 64 7.96 -0.28 1.81
N GLN A 65 7.81 -1.31 0.97
CA GLN A 65 8.84 -1.70 0.01
C GLN A 65 9.10 -0.59 -1.02
N GLY A 66 8.04 0.03 -1.55
CA GLY A 66 8.12 1.15 -2.47
C GLY A 66 8.80 2.39 -1.86
N LEU A 67 8.42 2.78 -0.65
CA LEU A 67 9.06 3.90 0.07
C LEU A 67 10.55 3.65 0.28
N SER A 68 10.91 2.42 0.65
CA SER A 68 12.31 2.02 0.85
C SER A 68 13.11 2.07 -0.47
N ALA A 69 12.52 1.59 -1.56
CA ALA A 69 13.14 1.64 -2.89
C ALA A 69 13.33 3.08 -3.38
N ILE A 70 12.36 3.98 -3.16
CA ILE A 70 12.49 5.41 -3.49
C ILE A 70 13.65 6.03 -2.69
N GLY A 71 13.77 5.72 -1.39
CA GLY A 71 14.89 6.17 -0.57
C GLY A 71 16.25 5.76 -1.12
N LEU A 72 16.39 4.52 -1.59
CA LEU A 72 17.61 4.04 -2.26
C LEU A 72 17.88 4.77 -3.58
N LEU A 73 16.85 5.03 -4.38
CA LEU A 73 16.99 5.79 -5.63
C LEU A 73 17.46 7.22 -5.37
N TYR A 74 16.97 7.88 -4.32
CA TYR A 74 17.48 9.18 -3.91
C TYR A 74 18.93 9.14 -3.45
N ALA A 75 19.30 8.17 -2.63
CA ALA A 75 20.69 8.01 -2.21
C ALA A 75 21.63 7.84 -3.42
N HIS A 76 21.20 7.10 -4.45
CA HIS A 76 21.98 6.90 -5.67
C HIS A 76 22.03 8.13 -6.58
N THR A 77 21.01 8.99 -6.55
CA THR A 77 20.89 10.17 -7.44
C THR A 77 21.27 11.48 -6.77
N ALA A 78 21.62 11.48 -5.48
CA ALA A 78 21.88 12.67 -4.67
C ALA A 78 22.92 13.61 -5.31
N ASP A 79 24.06 13.09 -5.77
CA ASP A 79 25.11 13.90 -6.39
C ASP A 79 24.66 14.52 -7.72
N GLN A 80 23.87 13.79 -8.51
CA GLN A 80 23.33 14.28 -9.78
C GLN A 80 22.28 15.38 -9.55
N ILE A 81 21.50 15.30 -8.47
CA ILE A 81 20.58 16.36 -8.04
C ILE A 81 21.38 17.59 -7.59
N ALA A 82 22.41 17.39 -6.75
CA ALA A 82 23.25 18.48 -6.26
C ALA A 82 24.02 19.19 -7.39
N ALA A 83 24.46 18.44 -8.40
CA ALA A 83 25.10 18.97 -9.61
C ALA A 83 24.12 19.60 -10.61
N GLY A 84 22.81 19.62 -10.31
CA GLY A 84 21.77 20.19 -11.18
C GLY A 84 21.47 19.39 -12.44
N GLN A 85 22.04 18.18 -12.57
CA GLN A 85 21.80 17.26 -13.69
C GLN A 85 20.40 16.66 -13.62
N ILE A 86 19.92 16.41 -12.40
CA ILE A 86 18.52 16.12 -12.12
C ILE A 86 17.90 17.37 -11.50
N LYS A 87 16.95 17.98 -12.21
CA LYS A 87 16.28 19.17 -11.71
C LYS A 87 15.42 18.84 -10.50
N ALA A 88 15.49 19.68 -9.47
CA ALA A 88 14.69 19.56 -8.24
C ALA A 88 13.17 19.46 -8.49
N VAL A 89 12.67 20.00 -9.61
CA VAL A 89 11.28 19.87 -10.05
C VAL A 89 10.81 18.42 -10.22
N HIS A 90 11.73 17.47 -10.42
CA HIS A 90 11.42 16.04 -10.50
C HIS A 90 11.48 15.33 -9.15
N ALA A 91 12.31 15.82 -8.22
CA ALA A 91 12.44 15.26 -6.87
C ALA A 91 11.31 15.71 -5.93
N ALA A 92 10.85 16.96 -6.03
CA ALA A 92 9.81 17.49 -5.16
C ALA A 92 8.47 16.71 -5.22
N PRO A 93 7.93 16.32 -6.39
CA PRO A 93 6.71 15.52 -6.47
C PRO A 93 6.86 14.13 -5.83
N LEU A 94 8.02 13.50 -5.94
CA LEU A 94 8.30 12.20 -5.31
C LEU A 94 8.35 12.35 -3.78
N GLY A 95 9.01 13.39 -3.26
CA GLY A 95 9.02 13.69 -1.83
C GLY A 95 7.62 13.94 -1.28
N ARG A 96 6.78 14.66 -2.03
CA ARG A 96 5.37 14.85 -1.66
C ARG A 96 4.59 13.54 -1.66
N LEU A 97 4.74 12.70 -2.67
CA LEU A 97 4.10 11.38 -2.70
C LEU A 97 4.51 10.53 -1.48
N GLN A 98 5.78 10.53 -1.09
CA GLN A 98 6.23 9.79 0.09
C GLN A 98 5.61 10.31 1.38
N ALA A 99 5.43 11.63 1.51
CA ALA A 99 4.74 12.23 2.65
C ALA A 99 3.28 11.78 2.73
N GLU A 100 2.53 11.85 1.62
CA GLU A 100 1.13 11.41 1.56
C GLU A 100 1.00 9.90 1.87
N LEU A 101 1.91 9.06 1.36
CA LEU A 101 1.92 7.63 1.69
C LEU A 101 2.26 7.38 3.16
N GLY A 102 3.14 8.19 3.74
CA GLY A 102 3.49 8.14 5.16
C GLY A 102 2.32 8.45 6.09
N GLU A 103 1.50 9.43 5.74
CA GLU A 103 0.27 9.78 6.48
C GLU A 103 -0.84 8.73 6.29
N LEU A 104 -0.93 8.12 5.09
CA LEU A 104 -1.94 7.11 4.79
C LEU A 104 -1.68 5.77 5.52
N LEU A 105 -0.41 5.39 5.68
CA LEU A 105 -0.04 4.09 6.26
C LEU A 105 -0.66 3.83 7.65
N PRO A 106 -0.55 4.73 8.65
CA PRO A 106 -1.18 4.55 9.96
C PRO A 106 -2.69 4.29 9.89
N TYR A 107 -3.39 4.96 8.98
CA TYR A 107 -4.82 4.77 8.78
C TYR A 107 -5.14 3.35 8.29
N ILE A 108 -4.43 2.89 7.26
CA ILE A 108 -4.60 1.52 6.72
C ILE A 108 -4.20 0.47 7.76
N TYR A 109 -3.18 0.73 8.57
CA TYR A 109 -2.78 -0.15 9.67
C TYR A 109 -3.89 -0.28 10.71
N ARG A 110 -4.45 0.84 11.17
CA ARG A 110 -5.54 0.85 12.13
C ARG A 110 -6.76 0.11 11.58
N LEU A 111 -7.15 0.39 10.34
CA LEU A 111 -8.24 -0.30 9.66
C LEU A 111 -8.02 -1.82 9.64
N SER A 112 -6.84 -2.27 9.20
CA SER A 112 -6.51 -3.71 9.16
C SER A 112 -6.59 -4.35 10.54
N SER A 113 -6.11 -3.65 11.58
CA SER A 113 -6.17 -4.10 12.96
C SER A 113 -7.60 -4.23 13.46
N GLU A 114 -8.46 -3.23 13.21
CA GLU A 114 -9.86 -3.26 13.63
C GLU A 114 -10.64 -4.35 12.88
N CYS A 115 -10.46 -4.47 11.56
CA CYS A 115 -11.10 -5.54 10.79
C CYS A 115 -10.76 -6.92 11.37
N ARG A 116 -9.50 -7.17 11.75
CA ARG A 116 -9.06 -8.42 12.40
C ARG A 116 -9.64 -8.60 13.81
N ARG A 117 -9.81 -7.50 14.56
CA ARG A 117 -10.40 -7.53 15.90
C ARG A 117 -11.87 -7.96 15.85
N PHE A 118 -12.65 -7.43 14.91
CA PHE A 118 -14.06 -7.76 14.74
C PHE A 118 -14.31 -9.11 14.06
N THR A 119 -13.28 -9.70 13.46
CA THR A 119 -13.35 -11.04 12.83
C THR A 119 -12.54 -12.09 13.56
N ALA A 120 -12.09 -11.83 14.80
CA ALA A 120 -11.19 -12.72 15.52
C ALA A 120 -11.77 -14.13 15.74
N ASP A 121 -13.08 -14.23 15.95
CA ASP A 121 -13.80 -15.48 16.19
C ASP A 121 -14.61 -15.94 14.96
N TYR A 122 -14.49 -15.25 13.84
CA TYR A 122 -15.21 -15.58 12.61
C TYR A 122 -14.59 -16.81 11.94
N VAL A 123 -15.43 -17.81 11.65
CA VAL A 123 -15.06 -18.95 10.80
C VAL A 123 -15.83 -18.77 9.50
N GLY A 124 -15.10 -18.39 8.44
CA GLY A 124 -15.68 -18.21 7.12
C GLY A 124 -16.19 -19.51 6.50
N ASP A 125 -17.02 -19.34 5.48
CA ASP A 125 -17.52 -20.45 4.65
C ASP A 125 -16.44 -20.97 3.66
#